data_AF-A0A356UEM3-F1
#
_entry.id   AF-A0A356UEM3-F1
#
_cell.length_a   1.000
_cell.length_b   1.000
_cell.length_c   1.000
_cell.angle_alpha   90.00
_cell.angle_beta   90.00
_cell.angle_gamma   90.00
#
_symmetry.space_group_name_H-M   'P 1'
#
loop_
_entity.id
_entity.type
_entity.pdbx_description
1 polymer ?
#
loop_
_entity_poly.entity_id
_entity_poly.type
_entity_poly.pdbx_seq_one_letter_code
_entity_poly.pdbx_strand_id
1 'polypeptide(L)'
;KYVFIFIPLAVGLFTVGVLFAYFGILRLVLNFFIYIAGENLDTMFKVDQYVSFVLAFTIPFGLVFELPVVVFFLTKLGIVKYEAMARNRKYALLVIVILAAALTPGPDPISQMLMAGPVYLLYEISIWVSKYAKPRKTEVAEEPE
;
A
#
# COMPACT_ATOMS: atom_id res chain seq x y z
N LYS A 1 -3.32 -23.67 12.76
CA LYS A 1 -1.90 -23.43 13.19
C LYS A 1 -1.28 -22.19 12.52
N TYR A 2 -1.39 -22.01 11.19
CA TYR A 2 -0.88 -20.80 10.50
C TYR A 2 -1.55 -19.48 10.95
N VAL A 3 -2.87 -19.48 11.17
CA VAL A 3 -3.62 -18.27 11.58
C VAL A 3 -3.04 -17.59 12.83
N PHE A 4 -2.62 -18.35 13.85
CA PHE A 4 -2.03 -17.80 15.09
C PHE A 4 -0.66 -17.12 14.89
N ILE A 5 0.07 -17.45 13.83
CA ILE A 5 1.36 -16.80 13.48
C ILE A 5 1.10 -15.57 12.59
N PHE A 6 0.10 -15.64 11.71
CA PHE A 6 -0.18 -14.58 10.75
C PHE A 6 -0.91 -13.38 11.37
N ILE A 7 -1.78 -13.57 12.36
CA ILE A 7 -2.45 -12.46 13.05
C ILE A 7 -1.45 -11.46 13.67
N PRO A 8 -0.48 -11.88 14.52
CA PRO A 8 0.47 -10.93 15.09
C PRO A 8 1.39 -10.32 14.03
N LEU A 9 1.72 -11.05 12.95
CA LEU A 9 2.47 -10.51 11.83
C LEU A 9 1.69 -9.41 11.11
N ALA A 10 0.42 -9.64 10.79
CA ALA A 10 -0.48 -8.67 10.16
C ALA A 10 -0.61 -7.42 11.04
N VAL A 11 -0.98 -7.59 12.31
CA VAL A 11 -1.07 -6.46 13.26
C VAL A 11 0.25 -5.68 13.34
N GLY A 12 1.39 -6.37 13.37
CA GLY A 12 2.70 -5.75 13.31
C GLY A 12 2.93 -4.94 12.03
N LEU A 13 2.60 -5.52 10.87
CA LEU A 13 2.76 -4.90 9.56
C LEU A 13 1.83 -3.69 9.38
N PHE A 14 0.57 -3.79 9.82
CA PHE A 14 -0.38 -2.68 9.87
C PHE A 14 0.13 -1.55 10.76
N THR A 15 0.63 -1.89 11.96
CA THR A 15 1.19 -0.89 12.89
C THR A 15 2.39 -0.18 12.27
N VAL A 16 3.31 -0.93 11.65
CA VAL A 16 4.45 -0.36 10.92
C VAL A 16 3.98 0.54 9.78
N GLY A 17 2.95 0.12 9.03
CA GLY A 17 2.37 0.93 7.95
C GLY A 17 1.75 2.23 8.43
N VAL A 18 0.99 2.19 9.52
CA VAL A 18 0.41 3.38 10.18
C VAL A 18 1.52 4.33 10.65
N LEU A 19 2.55 3.81 11.33
CA LEU A 19 3.68 4.60 11.80
C LEU A 19 4.47 5.21 10.64
N PHE A 20 4.73 4.45 9.58
CA PHE A 20 5.43 4.93 8.40
C PHE A 20 4.64 6.02 7.65
N ALA A 21 3.32 5.85 7.55
CA ALA A 21 2.46 6.86 6.95
C ALA A 21 2.44 8.15 7.76
N TYR A 22 2.28 8.05 9.09
CA TYR A 22 2.20 9.23 9.97
C TYR A 22 3.55 9.96 10.14
N PHE A 23 4.62 9.24 10.46
CA PHE A 23 5.93 9.86 10.74
C PHE A 23 6.79 10.10 9.49
N GLY A 24 6.59 9.29 8.43
CA GLY A 24 7.33 9.39 7.18
C GLY A 24 6.60 10.26 6.16
N ILE A 25 5.58 9.70 5.50
CA ILE A 25 4.98 10.31 4.32
C ILE A 25 4.19 11.57 4.68
N LEU A 26 3.34 11.54 5.71
CA LEU A 26 2.51 12.67 6.10
C LEU A 26 3.35 13.90 6.42
N ARG A 27 4.44 13.74 7.19
CA ARG A 27 5.38 14.84 7.46
C ARG A 27 5.96 15.43 6.18
N LEU A 28 6.31 14.56 5.22
CA LEU A 28 6.90 14.98 3.96
C LEU A 28 5.91 15.73 3.06
N VAL A 29 4.66 15.27 2.98
CA VAL A 29 3.56 15.93 2.26
C VAL A 29 3.24 17.29 2.88
N LEU A 30 3.13 17.37 4.21
CA LEU A 30 2.87 18.64 4.91
C LEU A 30 4.00 19.65 4.74
N ASN A 31 5.26 19.21 4.82
CA ASN A 31 6.41 20.08 4.56
C ASN A 31 6.42 20.61 3.13
N PHE A 32 6.04 19.77 2.16
CA PHE A 32 5.91 20.18 0.76
C PHE A 32 4.78 21.20 0.56
N PHE A 33 3.64 21.03 1.24
CA PHE A 33 2.54 21.99 1.20
C PHE A 33 2.96 23.35 1.76
N ILE A 34 3.66 23.36 2.90
CA ILE A 34 4.20 24.60 3.48
C ILE A 34 5.22 25.25 2.54
N TYR A 35 6.09 24.45 1.93
CA TYR A 35 7.08 24.95 0.96
C TYR A 35 6.43 25.62 -0.25
N ILE A 36 5.33 25.06 -0.78
CA ILE A 36 4.59 25.65 -1.91
C ILE A 36 3.79 26.89 -1.50
N ALA A 37 3.19 26.89 -0.30
CA ALA A 37 2.38 28.01 0.18
C ALA A 37 3.19 29.33 0.28
N GLY A 38 4.50 29.24 0.51
CA GLY A 38 5.40 30.39 0.61
C GLY A 38 5.23 31.17 1.92
N GLU A 39 6.24 31.94 2.29
CA GLU A 39 6.32 32.64 3.60
C GLU A 39 5.21 33.67 3.87
N ASN A 40 4.40 34.01 2.85
CA ASN A 40 3.36 35.05 2.93
C ASN A 40 1.92 34.52 3.04
N LEU A 41 1.71 33.20 3.07
CA LEU A 41 0.39 32.61 3.31
C LEU A 41 0.36 31.96 4.69
N ASP A 42 -0.34 32.60 5.63
CA ASP A 42 -0.70 31.98 6.90
C ASP A 42 -1.47 30.69 6.62
N THR A 43 -0.76 29.57 6.74
CA THR A 43 -1.31 28.25 6.45
C THR A 43 -2.19 27.83 7.63
N MET A 44 -3.42 28.33 7.67
CA MET A 44 -4.40 27.99 8.70
C MET A 44 -5.02 26.62 8.40
N PHE A 45 -4.38 25.56 8.89
CA PHE A 45 -5.01 24.24 8.91
C PHE A 45 -6.18 24.25 9.91
N LYS A 46 -7.41 24.05 9.42
CA LYS A 46 -8.54 23.77 10.32
C LYS A 46 -8.30 22.41 10.97
N VAL A 47 -8.39 22.34 12.29
CA VAL A 47 -8.14 21.09 13.07
C VAL A 47 -9.00 19.93 12.55
N ASP A 48 -10.27 20.20 12.25
CA ASP A 48 -11.19 19.19 11.72
C ASP A 48 -10.74 18.62 10.36
N GLN A 49 -10.33 19.49 9.44
CA GLN A 49 -9.81 19.09 8.13
C GLN A 49 -8.48 18.36 8.26
N TYR A 50 -7.60 18.80 9.16
CA TYR A 50 -6.32 18.16 9.43
C TYR A 50 -6.52 16.74 9.98
N VAL A 51 -7.31 16.58 11.04
CA VAL A 51 -7.58 15.26 11.64
C VAL A 51 -8.25 14.32 10.63
N SER A 52 -9.25 14.82 9.89
CA SER A 52 -9.92 14.05 8.83
C SER A 52 -8.94 13.60 7.74
N PHE A 53 -8.05 14.49 7.30
CA PHE A 53 -7.00 14.18 6.33
C PHE A 53 -6.03 13.12 6.88
N VAL A 54 -5.52 13.30 8.11
CA VAL A 54 -4.61 12.34 8.74
C VAL A 54 -5.25 10.96 8.85
N LEU A 55 -6.50 10.86 9.30
CA LEU A 55 -7.19 9.58 9.42
C LEU A 55 -7.46 8.93 8.05
N ALA A 56 -7.96 9.71 7.09
CA ALA A 56 -8.22 9.25 5.73
C ALA A 56 -6.93 8.85 4.98
N PHE A 57 -5.79 9.39 5.39
CA PHE A 57 -4.49 9.07 4.83
C PHE A 57 -3.86 7.83 5.50
N THR A 58 -3.78 7.82 6.83
CA THR A 58 -3.01 6.84 7.58
C THR A 58 -3.68 5.46 7.61
N ILE A 59 -5.01 5.38 7.70
CA ILE A 59 -5.71 4.10 7.76
C ILE A 59 -5.55 3.30 6.45
N PRO A 60 -5.85 3.85 5.26
CA PRO A 60 -5.63 3.13 4.00
C PRO A 60 -4.16 2.76 3.78
N PHE A 61 -3.22 3.59 4.20
CA PHE A 61 -1.80 3.26 4.13
C PHE A 61 -1.43 2.04 4.98
N GLY A 62 -1.95 1.96 6.21
CA GLY A 62 -1.80 0.77 7.05
C GLY A 62 -2.33 -0.49 6.36
N LEU A 63 -3.47 -0.39 5.68
CA LEU A 63 -4.04 -1.50 4.91
C LEU A 63 -3.20 -1.88 3.69
N VAL A 64 -2.58 -0.90 3.02
CA VAL A 64 -1.66 -1.16 1.90
C VAL A 64 -0.42 -1.93 2.37
N PHE A 65 0.04 -1.71 3.59
CA PHE A 65 1.12 -2.50 4.18
C PHE A 65 0.77 -3.98 4.37
N GLU A 66 -0.52 -4.35 4.40
CA GLU A 66 -0.96 -5.76 4.47
C GLU A 66 -0.86 -6.49 3.12
N LEU A 67 -0.61 -5.78 2.01
CA LEU A 67 -0.51 -6.37 0.67
C LEU A 67 0.42 -7.61 0.60
N PRO A 68 1.62 -7.64 1.21
CA PRO A 68 2.49 -8.80 1.16
C PRO A 68 1.88 -10.04 1.82
N VAL A 69 1.16 -9.85 2.94
CA VAL A 69 0.48 -10.93 3.67
C VAL A 69 -0.71 -11.43 2.86
N VAL A 70 -1.53 -10.52 2.33
CA VAL A 70 -2.69 -10.86 1.48
C VAL A 70 -2.24 -11.64 0.25
N VAL A 71 -1.21 -11.16 -0.45
CA VAL A 71 -0.65 -11.82 -1.64
C VAL A 71 -0.08 -13.19 -1.30
N PHE A 72 0.60 -13.35 -0.16
CA PHE A 72 1.06 -14.66 0.29
C PHE A 72 -0.09 -15.67 0.37
N PHE A 73 -1.20 -15.29 1.01
CA PHE A 73 -2.37 -16.16 1.14
C PHE A 73 -3.02 -16.44 -0.21
N LEU A 74 -3.23 -15.42 -1.04
CA LEU A 74 -3.83 -15.59 -2.36
C LEU A 74 -2.98 -16.48 -3.27
N THR A 75 -1.65 -16.40 -3.20
CA THR A 75 -0.77 -17.30 -3.95
C THR A 75 -0.79 -18.71 -3.38
N LYS A 76 -0.84 -18.88 -2.05
CA LYS A 76 -1.01 -20.21 -1.43
C LYS A 76 -2.30 -20.90 -1.84
N LEU A 77 -3.38 -20.13 -2.01
CA LEU A 77 -4.67 -20.60 -2.51
C LEU A 77 -4.70 -20.84 -4.02
N GLY A 78 -3.65 -20.45 -4.76
CA GLY A 78 -3.57 -20.58 -6.22
C GLY A 78 -4.35 -19.50 -6.98
N ILE A 79 -4.93 -18.50 -6.30
CA ILE A 79 -5.73 -17.42 -6.89
C ILE A 79 -4.81 -16.43 -7.63
N VAL A 80 -3.68 -16.08 -7.03
CA VAL A 80 -2.72 -15.12 -7.59
C VAL A 80 -1.41 -15.82 -7.93
N LYS A 81 -0.94 -15.67 -9.17
CA LYS A 81 0.34 -16.23 -9.64
C LYS A 81 1.39 -15.13 -9.76
N TYR A 82 2.63 -15.47 -9.43
CA TYR A 82 3.79 -14.59 -9.58
C TYR A 82 3.89 -14.03 -11.01
N GLU A 83 3.73 -14.87 -12.03
CA GLU A 83 3.85 -14.46 -13.44
C GLU A 83 2.77 -13.44 -13.82
N ALA A 84 1.56 -13.59 -13.29
CA ALA A 84 0.47 -12.66 -13.54
C ALA A 84 0.74 -11.29 -12.91
N MET A 85 1.20 -11.25 -11.65
CA MET A 85 1.58 -10.00 -10.99
C MET A 85 2.75 -9.31 -11.67
N ALA A 86 3.78 -10.09 -12.05
CA ALA A 86 4.97 -9.58 -12.72
C ALA A 86 4.66 -9.03 -14.11
N ARG A 87 3.75 -9.66 -14.87
CA ARG A 87 3.30 -9.15 -16.17
C ARG A 87 2.46 -7.87 -16.04
N ASN A 88 1.71 -7.74 -14.94
CA ASN A 88 0.77 -6.64 -14.74
C ASN A 88 1.34 -5.46 -13.92
N ARG A 89 2.67 -5.35 -13.80
CA ARG A 89 3.35 -4.23 -13.09
C ARG A 89 2.88 -2.85 -13.54
N LYS A 90 2.70 -2.66 -14.85
CA LYS A 90 2.21 -1.40 -15.43
C LYS A 90 0.78 -1.04 -14.96
N TYR A 91 -0.08 -2.05 -14.77
CA TYR A 91 -1.44 -1.84 -14.28
C TYR A 91 -1.44 -1.56 -12.78
N ALA A 92 -0.59 -2.25 -12.01
CA ALA A 92 -0.41 -1.95 -10.59
C ALA A 92 0.10 -0.52 -10.39
N LEU A 93 1.12 -0.10 -11.14
CA LEU A 93 1.62 1.27 -11.11
C LEU A 93 0.52 2.29 -11.42
N LEU A 94 -0.30 2.05 -12.45
CA LEU A 94 -1.42 2.92 -12.80
C LEU A 94 -2.42 3.06 -11.63
N VAL A 95 -2.82 1.93 -11.03
CA VAL A 95 -3.75 1.94 -9.87
C VAL A 95 -3.13 2.68 -8.69
N ILE A 96 -1.85 2.47 -8.40
CA ILE A 96 -1.14 3.15 -7.32
C ILE A 96 -1.12 4.65 -7.53
N VAL A 97 -0.83 5.12 -8.75
CA VAL A 97 -0.83 6.54 -9.07
C VAL A 97 -2.24 7.13 -8.99
N ILE A 98 -3.28 6.41 -9.42
CA ILE A 98 -4.68 6.85 -9.29
C ILE A 98 -5.08 6.98 -7.81
N LEU A 99 -4.77 5.98 -6.99
CA LEU A 99 -4.99 6.04 -5.54
C LEU A 99 -4.18 7.18 -4.93
N ALA A 100 -2.98 7.41 -5.44
CA ALA A 100 -2.14 8.49 -4.96
C ALA A 100 -2.75 9.87 -5.23
N ALA A 101 -3.28 10.06 -6.44
CA ALA A 101 -3.98 11.26 -6.84
C ALA A 101 -5.30 11.46 -6.06
N ALA A 102 -6.00 10.38 -5.67
CA ALA A 102 -7.23 10.48 -4.89
C ALA A 102 -6.99 10.88 -3.42
N LEU A 103 -5.86 10.49 -2.84
CA LEU A 103 -5.48 10.79 -1.45
C LEU A 103 -4.72 12.11 -1.31
N THR A 104 -4.14 12.63 -2.38
CA THR A 104 -3.49 13.95 -2.40
C THR A 104 -4.53 15.00 -2.80
N PRO A 105 -4.82 16.00 -1.95
CA PRO A 105 -5.82 17.03 -2.27
C PRO A 105 -5.36 17.99 -3.38
N GLY A 106 -4.06 18.00 -3.72
CA GLY A 106 -3.49 18.78 -4.82
C GLY A 106 -3.24 17.94 -6.07
N PRO A 107 -3.42 18.50 -7.28
CA PRO A 107 -2.94 17.89 -8.52
C PRO A 107 -1.42 18.09 -8.65
N ASP A 108 -0.65 17.64 -7.65
CA ASP A 108 0.78 17.86 -7.57
C ASP A 108 1.56 16.55 -7.86
N PRO A 109 2.30 16.47 -8.99
CA PRO A 109 2.97 15.23 -9.39
C PRO A 109 4.05 14.78 -8.39
N ILE A 110 4.64 15.71 -7.63
CA ILE A 110 5.75 15.41 -6.71
C ILE A 110 5.23 14.63 -5.50
N SER A 111 4.21 15.11 -4.77
CA SER A 111 3.68 14.35 -3.62
C SER A 111 3.02 13.06 -4.08
N GLN A 112 2.39 13.06 -5.25
CA GLN A 112 1.84 11.83 -5.85
C GLN A 112 2.93 10.77 -6.07
N MET A 113 4.05 11.14 -6.69
CA MET A 113 5.17 10.21 -6.91
C MET A 113 5.81 9.76 -5.60
N LEU A 114 5.95 10.68 -4.65
CA LEU A 114 6.54 10.42 -3.35
C LEU A 114 5.71 9.44 -2.53
N MET A 115 4.40 9.46 -2.71
CA MET A 115 3.47 8.52 -2.10
C MET A 115 3.36 7.20 -2.88
N ALA A 116 3.37 7.26 -4.21
CA ALA A 116 3.33 6.10 -5.07
C ALA A 116 4.59 5.22 -4.91
N GLY A 117 5.76 5.82 -4.65
CA GLY A 117 7.03 5.12 -4.49
C GLY A 117 6.99 4.02 -3.41
N PRO A 118 6.66 4.34 -2.14
CA PRO A 118 6.55 3.35 -1.08
C PRO A 118 5.50 2.27 -1.35
N VAL A 119 4.35 2.64 -1.92
CA VAL A 119 3.30 1.66 -2.26
C VAL A 119 3.75 0.72 -3.38
N TYR A 120 4.44 1.24 -4.39
CA TYR A 120 5.01 0.42 -5.45
C TYR A 120 6.11 -0.52 -4.93
N LEU A 121 6.93 -0.05 -3.98
CA LEU A 121 7.90 -0.90 -3.32
C LEU A 121 7.24 -2.06 -2.56
N LEU A 122 6.14 -1.81 -1.85
CA LEU A 122 5.35 -2.86 -1.19
C LEU A 122 4.75 -3.85 -2.20
N TYR A 123 4.29 -3.36 -3.35
CA TYR A 123 3.83 -4.23 -4.43
C TYR A 123 4.97 -5.12 -4.96
N GLU A 124 6.18 -4.57 -5.10
CA GLU A 124 7.35 -5.36 -5.51
C GLU A 124 7.70 -6.44 -4.49
N ILE A 125 7.70 -6.08 -3.20
CA ILE A 125 7.88 -7.03 -2.10
C ILE A 125 6.82 -8.13 -2.18
N SER A 126 5.56 -7.77 -2.45
CA SER A 126 4.45 -8.72 -2.58
C SER A 126 4.66 -9.69 -3.75
N ILE A 127 5.17 -9.22 -4.88
CA ILE A 127 5.56 -10.09 -6.01
C ILE A 127 6.62 -11.11 -5.56
N TRP A 128 7.63 -10.67 -4.80
CA TRP A 128 8.67 -11.56 -4.32
C TRP A 128 8.12 -12.59 -3.34
N VAL A 129 7.24 -12.16 -2.43
CA VAL A 129 6.53 -13.07 -1.52
C VAL A 129 5.74 -14.12 -2.30
N SER A 130 5.04 -13.74 -3.37
CA SER A 130 4.33 -14.66 -4.26
C SER A 130 5.27 -15.70 -4.89
N LYS A 131 6.47 -15.30 -5.32
CA LYS A 131 7.48 -16.22 -5.88
C LYS A 131 7.89 -17.32 -4.90
N TYR A 132 8.07 -16.99 -3.62
CA TYR A 132 8.45 -17.96 -2.59
C TYR A 132 7.27 -18.74 -2.02
N ALA A 133 6.08 -18.17 -2.05
CA ALA A 133 4.84 -18.81 -1.67
C ALA A 133 4.44 -19.83 -2.74
N LYS A 134 5.14 -20.96 -2.85
CA LYS A 134 4.78 -22.05 -3.79
C LYS A 134 3.26 -22.33 -3.69
N PRO A 135 2.52 -22.27 -4.81
CA PRO A 135 1.09 -22.57 -4.81
C PRO A 135 0.90 -23.99 -4.30
N ARG A 136 -0.14 -24.21 -3.49
CA ARG A 136 -0.56 -25.57 -3.18
C ARG A 136 -0.91 -26.19 -4.53
N LYS A 137 -0.22 -27.27 -4.93
CA LYS A 137 -0.63 -28.07 -6.09
C LYS A 137 -2.08 -28.46 -5.80
N THR A 138 -3.02 -27.79 -6.44
CA THR A 138 -4.35 -28.35 -6.62
C THR A 138 -4.08 -29.56 -7.51
N GLU A 139 -4.07 -30.75 -6.93
CA GLU A 139 -4.44 -31.95 -7.67
C GLU A 139 -5.80 -31.62 -8.26
N VAL A 140 -5.79 -31.12 -9.49
CA VAL A 140 -6.96 -31.19 -10.35
C VAL A 140 -7.21 -32.68 -10.43
N ALA A 141 -8.29 -33.12 -9.78
CA ALA A 141 -8.80 -34.45 -9.97
C ALA A 141 -8.91 -34.66 -11.48
N GLU A 142 -8.04 -35.52 -12.02
CA GLU A 142 -8.34 -36.23 -13.25
C GLU A 142 -9.63 -37.00 -12.92
N GLU A 143 -10.77 -36.49 -13.38
CA GLU A 143 -11.94 -37.33 -13.58
C GLU A 143 -11.55 -38.31 -14.70
N PRO A 144 -11.47 -39.62 -14.42
CA PRO A 144 -11.33 -40.60 -15.48
C PRO A 144 -12.74 -40.94 -15.97
N GLU A 145 -13.20 -40.32 -17.06
CA GLU A 145 -14.17 -40.92 -18.02
C GLU A 145 -13.95 -40.39 -19.44
#